data_AF-A0A3B8W5K7-F1
#
_entry.id   AF-A0A3B8W5K7-F1
#
_cell.length_a   1.000
_cell.length_b   1.000
_cell.length_c   1.000
_cell.angle_alpha   90.00
_cell.angle_beta   90.00
_cell.angle_gamma   90.00
#
_symmetry.space_group_name_H-M   'P 1'
#
loop_
_entity.id
_entity.type
_entity.pdbx_description
1 polymer ?
#
loop_
_entity_poly.entity_id
_entity_poly.type
_entity_poly.pdbx_seq_one_letter_code
_entity_poly.pdbx_strand_id
1 'polypeptide(L)'
;MKKLISWLVRYVPRKYLQLFSGMGLKIVGLFYRGNAVECPVCGHTYRKFLPYGRINPRPNALCPNCLSLERHRLIWLYLKQKTDFFQR
;
A
#
# COMPACT_ATOMS: atom_id res chain seq x y z
N MET A 1 -5.19 8.45 -12.10
CA MET A 1 -4.18 8.02 -11.10
C MET A 1 -3.35 6.80 -11.50
N LYS A 2 -3.92 5.72 -12.06
CA LYS A 2 -3.15 4.51 -12.47
C LYS A 2 -1.95 4.83 -13.38
N LYS A 3 -2.16 5.64 -14.43
CA LYS A 3 -1.10 6.04 -15.39
C LYS A 3 -0.02 6.92 -14.75
N LEU A 4 -0.40 7.90 -13.92
CA LEU A 4 0.54 8.77 -13.19
C LEU A 4 1.45 7.97 -12.24
N ILE A 5 0.85 7.08 -11.44
CA ILE A 5 1.62 6.23 -10.51
C ILE A 5 2.55 5.29 -11.29
N SER A 6 2.06 4.69 -12.38
CA SER A 6 2.88 3.83 -13.24
C SER A 6 4.03 4.59 -13.90
N TRP A 7 3.81 5.83 -14.32
CA TRP A 7 4.83 6.70 -14.91
C TRP A 7 5.90 7.06 -13.88
N LEU A 8 5.50 7.54 -12.69
CA LEU A 8 6.42 7.87 -11.60
C LEU A 8 7.30 6.67 -11.22
N VAL A 9 6.71 5.48 -11.06
CA VAL A 9 7.45 4.28 -10.65
C VAL A 9 8.38 3.75 -11.77
N ARG A 10 8.12 4.12 -13.03
CA ARG A 10 8.93 3.73 -14.19
C ARG A 10 10.13 4.66 -14.39
N TYR A 11 9.92 5.97 -14.31
CA TYR A 11 10.95 6.96 -14.66
C TYR A 11 11.72 7.51 -13.47
N VAL A 12 11.16 7.47 -12.24
CA VAL A 12 11.85 7.96 -11.05
C VAL A 12 12.75 6.85 -10.48
N PRO A 13 14.05 7.11 -10.24
CA PRO A 13 14.93 6.13 -9.61
C PRO A 13 14.42 5.71 -8.22
N ARG A 14 14.61 4.42 -7.90
CA ARG A 14 14.03 3.79 -6.70
C ARG A 14 14.46 4.45 -5.40
N LYS A 15 15.68 4.99 -5.33
CA LYS A 15 16.21 5.74 -4.19
C LYS A 15 15.28 6.88 -3.78
N TYR A 16 14.89 7.72 -4.73
CA TYR A 16 14.01 8.85 -4.47
C TYR A 16 12.59 8.40 -4.14
N LEU A 17 12.09 7.36 -4.82
CA LEU A 17 10.78 6.80 -4.48
C LEU A 17 10.75 6.29 -3.04
N GLN A 18 11.79 5.60 -2.56
CA GLN A 18 11.82 5.09 -1.18
C GLN A 18 11.86 6.22 -0.14
N LEU A 19 12.54 7.33 -0.44
CA LEU A 19 12.63 8.49 0.44
C LEU A 19 11.32 9.28 0.53
N PHE A 20 10.69 9.56 -0.62
CA PHE A 20 9.56 10.49 -0.68
C PHE A 20 8.19 9.82 -0.75
N SER A 21 8.11 8.54 -1.12
CA SER A 21 6.82 7.86 -1.30
C SER A 21 5.99 7.84 -0.02
N GLY A 22 6.62 7.65 1.15
CA GLY A 22 5.89 7.60 2.42
C GLY A 22 5.10 8.88 2.71
N MET A 23 5.74 10.05 2.58
CA MET A 23 5.08 11.33 2.82
C MET A 23 4.05 11.66 1.75
N GLY A 24 4.41 11.51 0.47
CA GLY A 24 3.51 11.82 -0.63
C GLY A 24 2.26 10.95 -0.66
N LEU A 25 2.41 9.65 -0.40
CA LEU A 25 1.28 8.71 -0.40
C LEU A 25 0.38 8.86 0.82
N LYS A 26 0.90 9.29 1.98
CA LYS A 26 0.07 9.64 3.14
C LYS A 26 -0.88 10.80 2.81
N ILE A 27 -0.38 11.84 2.15
CA ILE A 27 -1.20 12.97 1.69
C ILE A 27 -2.27 12.50 0.70
N VAL A 28 -1.88 11.71 -0.31
CA VAL A 28 -2.83 11.10 -1.25
C VAL A 28 -3.85 10.23 -0.51
N GLY A 29 -3.44 9.54 0.54
CA GLY A 29 -4.27 8.70 1.40
C GLY A 29 -5.41 9.44 2.08
N LEU A 30 -5.22 10.73 2.41
CA LEU A 30 -6.29 11.56 2.98
C LEU A 30 -7.48 11.68 2.02
N PHE A 31 -7.21 11.84 0.72
CA PHE A 31 -8.25 11.87 -0.31
C PHE A 31 -8.92 10.51 -0.53
N TYR A 32 -8.36 9.42 -0.01
CA TYR A 32 -8.89 8.05 -0.16
C TYR A 32 -9.55 7.50 1.10
N ARG A 33 -9.66 8.31 2.18
CA ARG A 33 -10.32 7.94 3.43
C ARG A 33 -11.76 7.45 3.22
N GLY A 34 -12.13 6.43 3.99
CA GLY A 34 -13.47 5.82 4.08
C GLY A 34 -13.37 4.40 4.65
N ASN A 35 -14.47 3.64 4.66
CA ASN A 35 -14.57 2.42 5.47
C ASN A 35 -14.82 1.12 4.68
N ALA A 36 -14.49 1.09 3.38
CA ALA A 36 -14.76 -0.07 2.54
C ALA A 36 -13.68 -1.16 2.63
N VAL A 37 -12.43 -0.78 2.90
CA VAL A 37 -11.30 -1.70 3.06
C VAL A 37 -10.45 -1.29 4.26
N GLU A 38 -9.90 -2.28 4.97
CA GLU A 38 -8.99 -2.08 6.09
C GLU A 38 -7.62 -2.70 5.80
N CYS A 39 -6.55 -2.00 6.17
CA CYS A 39 -5.20 -2.55 6.11
C CYS A 39 -4.88 -3.35 7.38
N PRO A 40 -4.71 -4.68 7.32
CA PRO A 40 -4.49 -5.50 8.51
C PRO A 40 -3.14 -5.22 9.20
N VAL A 41 -2.20 -4.58 8.49
CA VAL A 41 -0.86 -4.24 8.99
C VAL A 41 -0.88 -2.97 9.85
N CYS A 42 -1.66 -1.95 9.46
CA CYS A 42 -1.64 -0.64 10.14
C CYS A 42 -3.01 -0.15 10.62
N GLY A 43 -4.08 -0.95 10.48
CA GLY A 43 -5.43 -0.65 10.98
C GLY A 43 -6.17 0.50 10.27
N HIS A 44 -5.56 1.18 9.30
CA HIS A 44 -6.22 2.28 8.59
C HIS A 44 -7.25 1.77 7.59
N THR A 45 -8.38 2.48 7.55
CA THR A 45 -9.48 2.24 6.61
C THR A 45 -9.44 3.22 5.43
N TYR A 46 -9.83 2.71 4.26
CA TYR A 46 -9.94 3.49 3.02
C TYR A 46 -11.19 3.09 2.23
N ARG A 47 -11.59 3.93 1.26
CA ARG A 47 -12.60 3.56 0.24
C ARG A 47 -12.05 2.53 -0.74
N LYS A 48 -10.75 2.61 -1.03
CA LYS A 48 -10.02 1.70 -1.93
C LYS A 48 -8.52 1.88 -1.72
N PHE A 49 -7.74 0.84 -2.00
CA PHE A 49 -6.27 0.95 -2.00
C PHE A 49 -5.76 1.57 -3.31
N LEU A 50 -4.57 2.16 -3.26
CA LEU A 50 -3.96 2.79 -4.44
C LEU A 50 -3.51 1.72 -5.44
N PRO A 51 -3.59 1.98 -6.75
CA PRO A 51 -3.07 1.07 -7.73
C PRO A 51 -1.54 1.07 -7.72
N TYR A 52 -0.93 -0.08 -8.00
CA TYR A 52 0.54 -0.20 -8.01
C TYR A 52 1.03 -1.24 -9.02
N GLY A 53 2.11 -0.91 -9.72
CA GLY A 53 2.75 -1.76 -10.73
C GLY A 53 3.46 -0.91 -11.79
N ARG A 54 4.58 -1.43 -12.32
CA ARG A 54 5.40 -0.75 -13.35
C ARG A 54 4.91 -0.97 -14.78
N ILE A 55 4.58 -2.23 -15.07
CA ILE A 55 4.15 -2.68 -16.40
C ILE A 55 2.62 -2.76 -16.41
N ASN A 56 2.06 -3.56 -15.50
CA ASN A 56 0.62 -3.71 -15.33
C ASN A 56 0.19 -3.18 -13.95
N PRO A 57 -0.34 -1.94 -13.85
CA PRO A 57 -0.77 -1.36 -12.58
C PRO A 57 -2.03 -2.06 -12.06
N ARG A 58 -1.87 -2.86 -11.00
CA ARG A 58 -2.95 -3.62 -10.38
C ARG A 58 -3.81 -2.68 -9.52
N PRO A 59 -5.15 -2.75 -9.62
CA PRO A 59 -6.03 -1.99 -8.72
C PRO A 59 -5.89 -2.51 -7.28
N ASN A 60 -6.23 -1.67 -6.30
CA ASN A 60 -6.29 -2.04 -4.88
C ASN A 60 -4.99 -2.65 -4.27
N ALA A 61 -3.83 -2.30 -4.80
CA ALA A 61 -2.58 -2.94 -4.43
C ALA A 61 -1.92 -2.33 -3.19
N LEU A 62 -1.81 -1.00 -3.12
CA LEU A 62 -0.94 -0.26 -2.19
C LEU A 62 -1.71 0.47 -1.10
N CYS A 63 -1.31 0.25 0.16
CA CYS A 63 -1.80 1.03 1.30
C CYS A 63 -1.16 2.44 1.31
N PRO A 64 -1.95 3.53 1.35
CA PRO A 64 -1.41 4.89 1.37
C PRO A 64 -0.58 5.23 2.61
N ASN A 65 -0.85 4.61 3.76
CA ASN A 65 -0.18 4.95 5.02
C ASN A 65 1.11 4.16 5.27
N CYS A 66 1.02 2.83 5.28
CA CYS A 66 2.15 1.95 5.62
C CYS A 66 2.88 1.37 4.39
N LEU A 67 2.46 1.73 3.17
CA LEU A 67 3.04 1.24 1.92
C LEU A 67 2.96 -0.29 1.74
N SER A 68 2.12 -0.97 2.54
CA SER A 68 1.92 -2.41 2.40
C SER A 68 1.27 -2.75 1.06
N LEU A 69 1.73 -3.84 0.44
CA LEU A 69 1.16 -4.41 -0.76
C LEU A 69 0.30 -5.62 -0.41
N GLU A 70 -0.48 -6.12 -1.37
CA GLU A 70 -1.34 -7.30 -1.20
C GLU A 70 -0.59 -8.48 -0.57
N ARG A 71 0.59 -8.81 -1.11
CA ARG A 71 1.44 -9.88 -0.56
C ARG A 71 1.86 -9.65 0.89
N HIS A 72 2.16 -8.40 1.28
CA HIS A 72 2.56 -8.08 2.64
C HIS A 72 1.38 -8.26 3.59
N ARG A 73 0.18 -7.83 3.17
CA ARG A 73 -1.06 -8.01 3.93
C ARG A 73 -1.41 -9.49 4.08
N LEU A 74 -1.24 -10.28 3.02
CA LEU A 74 -1.48 -11.73 3.05
C LEU A 74 -0.53 -12.43 4.04
N ILE A 75 0.77 -12.15 3.94
CA ILE A 75 1.77 -12.70 4.86
C ILE A 75 1.48 -12.27 6.30
N TRP A 76 1.13 -11.01 6.51
CA TRP A 76 0.76 -10.50 7.83
C TRP A 76 -0.44 -11.24 8.43
N LEU A 77 -1.49 -11.47 7.63
CA LEU A 77 -2.65 -12.25 8.06
C LEU A 77 -2.28 -13.70 8.36
N TYR A 78 -1.42 -14.31 7.54
CA TYR A 78 -0.91 -15.66 7.79
C TYR A 78 -0.17 -15.74 9.14
N LEU A 79 0.80 -14.86 9.37
CA LEU A 79 1.56 -14.81 10.62
C LEU A 79 0.67 -14.52 11.84
N LYS A 80 -0.42 -13.78 11.65
CA LYS A 80 -1.35 -13.44 12.73
C LYS A 80 -2.35 -14.54 13.04
N GLN A 81 -2.79 -15.30 12.03
CA GLN A 81 -3.92 -16.23 12.15
C GLN A 81 -3.52 -17.70 12.11
N LYS A 82 -2.33 -18.02 11.58
CA LYS A 82 -1.88 -19.39 11.31
C LYS A 82 -0.58 -19.75 12.02
N THR A 83 0.04 -18.81 12.73
CA THR A 83 1.24 -19.06 13.54
C THR A 83 1.12 -18.35 14.88
N ASP A 84 1.98 -18.72 15.81
CA ASP A 84 2.17 -18.14 17.15
C ASP A 84 3.17 -16.97 17.13
N PHE A 85 3.52 -16.46 15.96
CA PHE A 85 4.62 -15.49 15.77
C PHE A 85 4.49 -14.22 16.63
N PHE A 86 3.27 -13.80 16.96
CA PHE A 86 2.99 -12.63 17.79
C PHE A 86 2.60 -12.96 19.25
N GLN A 87 2.49 -14.24 19.59
CA GLN A 87 2.22 -14.71 20.94
C GLN A 87 3.57 -14.94 21.62
N ARG A 88 3.96 -14.01 22.49
CA ARG A 88 5.08 -14.22 23.42
C ARG A 88 4.60 -14.89 24.68
#